data_AF-A0A932H875-F1
#
_entry.id   AF-A0A932H875-F1
#
_cell.length_a   1.000
_cell.length_b   1.000
_cell.length_c   1.000
_cell.angle_alpha   90.00
_cell.angle_beta   90.00
_cell.angle_gamma   90.00
#
_symmetry.space_group_name_H-M   'P 1'
#
loop_
_entity.id
_entity.type
_entity.pdbx_description
1 polymer ?
#
loop_
_entity_poly.entity_id
_entity_poly.type
_entity_poly.pdbx_seq_one_letter_code
_entity_poly.pdbx_strand_id
1 'polypeptide(L)' 'MGQAVEISCPKCKKVFVANPHMLGSGMDFHCPFCDLYFPEKDSPKIRK' A
#
# COMPACT_ATOMS: atom_id res chain seq x y z
N MET A 1 -19.43 -4.59 -2.43
CA MET A 1 -18.56 -4.69 -1.25
C MET A 1 -17.18 -4.19 -1.67
N GLY A 2 -16.73 -3.04 -1.14
CA GLY A 2 -15.43 -2.46 -1.51
C GLY A 2 -14.31 -3.38 -1.03
N GLN A 3 -13.48 -3.87 -1.96
CA GLN A 3 -12.35 -4.74 -1.64
C GLN A 3 -11.23 -3.90 -1.02
N ALA A 4 -11.06 -3.99 0.29
CA ALA A 4 -9.95 -3.34 0.98
C ALA A 4 -8.63 -4.06 0.62
N VAL A 5 -7.58 -3.31 0.29
CA VAL A 5 -6.30 -3.89 -0.11
C VAL A 5 -5.31 -3.77 1.03
N GLU A 6 -4.74 -4.90 1.43
CA GLU A 6 -3.66 -4.93 2.41
C GLU A 6 -2.32 -4.68 1.71
N ILE A 7 -1.59 -3.66 2.16
CA ILE A 7 -0.30 -3.22 1.63
C ILE A 7 0.73 -3.32 2.72
N SER A 8 1.88 -3.92 2.39
CA SER A 8 3.01 -4.04 3.31
C SER A 8 4.04 -2.96 3.02
N CYS A 9 4.37 -2.12 4.01
CA CYS A 9 5.42 -1.12 3.84
C CYS A 9 6.80 -1.79 3.74
N PRO A 10 7.64 -1.48 2.74
CA PRO A 10 8.96 -2.08 2.57
C PRO A 10 9.95 -1.72 3.70
N LYS A 11 9.78 -0.55 4.33
CA LYS A 11 10.70 -0.04 5.36
C LYS A 11 10.37 -0.55 6.76
N CYS A 12 9.14 -0.32 7.23
CA CYS A 12 8.73 -0.73 8.58
C CYS A 12 8.12 -2.12 8.64
N LYS A 13 7.90 -2.78 7.48
CA LYS A 13 7.27 -4.12 7.34
C LYS A 13 5.88 -4.22 7.96
N LYS A 14 5.25 -3.08 8.30
CA LYS A 14 3.89 -3.03 8.80
C LYS A 14 2.90 -3.12 7.64
N VAL A 15 1.80 -3.81 7.88
CA VAL A 15 0.68 -3.92 6.94
C VAL A 15 -0.33 -2.83 7.28
N PHE A 16 -0.82 -2.14 6.26
CA PHE A 16 -1.91 -1.17 6.37
C PHE A 16 -2.91 -1.40 5.24
N VAL A 17 -4.13 -0.92 5.46
CA VAL A 17 -5.20 -1.04 4.48
C VAL A 17 -5.22 0.21 3.61
N ALA A 18 -5.22 0.03 2.30
CA ALA A 18 -5.35 1.08 1.32
C ALA A 18 -6.58 0.86 0.44
N ASN A 19 -7.04 1.96 -0.17
CA ASN A 19 -8.15 1.90 -1.10
C ASN A 19 -7.72 1.21 -2.40
N PRO A 20 -8.51 0.25 -2.92
CA PRO A 20 -8.21 -0.44 -4.17
C PRO A 20 -8.18 0.50 -5.38
N HIS A 21 -8.87 1.64 -5.31
CA HIS A 21 -8.84 2.68 -6.34
C HIS A 21 -7.46 3.32 -6.51
N MET A 22 -6.59 3.22 -5.49
CA MET A 22 -5.22 3.71 -5.59
C MET A 22 -4.30 2.71 -6.32
N LEU A 23 -4.69 1.43 -6.41
CA LEU A 23 -3.96 0.44 -7.17
C LEU A 23 -4.02 0.76 -8.66
N GLY A 24 -2.87 0.76 -9.34
CA GLY A 24 -2.76 1.06 -10.76
C GLY A 24 -2.95 2.54 -11.14
N SER A 25 -3.19 3.43 -10.17
CA SER A 25 -3.29 4.88 -10.42
C SER A 25 -1.92 5.55 -10.59
N GLY A 26 -0.82 4.81 -10.35
CA GLY A 26 0.55 5.33 -10.38
C GLY A 26 0.89 6.25 -9.21
N MET A 27 0.07 6.27 -8.17
CA MET A 27 0.29 7.05 -6.95
C MET A 27 1.17 6.28 -5.95
N ASP A 28 1.97 7.02 -5.19
CA ASP A 28 2.75 6.45 -4.09
C ASP A 28 1.86 6.15 -2.88
N PHE A 29 2.07 4.99 -2.26
CA PHE A 29 1.44 4.63 -1.00
C PHE A 29 2.13 5.34 0.15
N HIS A 30 1.32 6.06 0.93
CA HIS A 30 1.76 6.66 2.18
C HIS A 30 1.60 5.65 3.32
N CYS A 31 2.71 5.32 3.97
CA CYS A 31 2.72 4.47 5.15
C CYS A 31 2.43 5.31 6.41
N PRO A 32 1.33 5.06 7.14
CA PRO A 32 0.98 5.84 8.34
C PRO A 32 1.88 5.54 9.55
N PHE A 33 2.78 4.55 9.45
CA PHE A 33 3.66 4.14 10.56
C PHE A 33 5.05 4.75 10.51
N CYS A 34 5.54 5.11 9.33
CA CYS A 34 6.90 5.62 9.15
C CYS A 34 6.97 6.79 8.16
N ASP A 35 5.80 7.31 7.76
CA ASP A 35 5.61 8.41 6.82
C ASP A 35 6.36 8.24 5.49
N LEU A 36 6.63 6.99 5.12
CA LEU A 36 7.27 6.66 3.86
C LEU A 36 6.23 6.71 2.74
N TYR A 37 6.59 7.38 1.65
CA TYR A 37 5.91 7.30 0.37
C TYR A 37 6.67 6.32 -0.51
N PHE A 38 5.97 5.30 -1.02
CA PHE A 38 6.58 4.28 -1.86
C PHE A 38 5.61 3.80 -2.94
N PRO A 39 6.08 3.49 -4.15
CA PRO A 39 5.21 3.09 -5.24
C PRO A 39 4.67 1.66 -5.03
N GLU A 40 3.57 1.33 -5.70
CA GLU A 40 2.94 0.01 -5.67
C GLU A 40 3.93 -1.15 -5.89
N LYS A 41 4.83 -0.99 -6.87
CA LYS A 41 5.86 -1.98 -7.24
C LYS A 41 6.82 -2.33 -6.11
N ASP A 42 6.99 -1.43 -5.14
CA ASP A 42 7.85 -1.63 -3.98
C ASP A 42 7.13 -2.36 -2.84
N SER A 43 5.81 -2.50 -2.92
CA SER A 43 5.02 -3.26 -1.95
C SER A 43 5.13 -4.77 -2.23
N PRO A 44 5.72 -5.56 -1.31
CA PRO A 44 5.96 -6.98 -1.54
C PRO A 44 4.69 -7.85 -1.50
N LYS A 45 3.55 -7.32 -1.04
CA LYS A 45 2.26 -8.02 -1.01
C LYS A 45 1.12 -7.04 -1.28
N ILE A 46 0.47 -7.22 -2.42
CA ILE A 46 -0.86 -6.70 -2.73
C ILE A 46 -1.71 -7.95 -2.96
N ARG A 47 -2.50 -8.33 -1.96
CA ARG A 47 -3.50 -9.39 -2.13
C ARG A 47 -4.75 -8.71 -2.69
N LYS A 48 -5.09 -9.03 -3.94
CA LYS A 48 -6.40 -8.72 -4.54
C LYS A 48 -7.48 -9.55 -3.88
#